data_AF-A0A7C6PFS3-F1
#
_entry.id   AF-A0A7C6PFS3-F1
#
_cell.length_a   1.000
_cell.length_b   1.000
_cell.length_c   1.000
_cell.angle_alpha   90.00
_cell.angle_beta   90.00
_cell.angle_gamma   90.00
#
_symmetry.space_group_name_H-M   'P 1'
#
loop_
_entity.id
_entity.type
_entity.pdbx_description
1 polymer ?
#
loop_
_entity_poly.entity_id
_entity_poly.type
_entity_poly.pdbx_seq_one_letter_code
_entity_poly.pdbx_strand_id
1 'polypeptide(L)'
;MFGIIALATLLLAVVLDLLVGDPQTPYHPVALAGNLIAKGEGLVYREGASPWRKRLAGSILVLFNVVLVYILAYLLLAELEKSVPLAAVILGGIFLWCTFAVR
;
A
#
# COMPACT_ATOMS: atom_id res chain seq x y z
N MET A 1 4.70 -23.81 -8.50
CA MET A 1 3.69 -22.80 -8.89
C MET A 1 3.94 -21.46 -8.22
N PHE A 2 4.04 -21.38 -6.88
CA PHE A 2 4.31 -20.13 -6.14
C PHE A 2 5.49 -19.31 -6.70
N GLY A 3 6.64 -19.95 -6.98
CA GLY A 3 7.81 -19.25 -7.50
C GLY A 3 7.64 -18.62 -8.89
N ILE A 4 6.86 -19.25 -9.78
CA ILE A 4 6.61 -18.71 -11.13
C ILE A 4 5.67 -17.51 -11.06
N ILE A 5 4.63 -17.60 -10.22
CA ILE A 5 3.67 -16.51 -9.99
C ILE A 5 4.38 -15.30 -9.39
N ALA A 6 5.18 -15.51 -8.33
CA ALA A 6 5.95 -14.44 -7.71
C ALA A 6 6.93 -13.78 -8.68
N LEU A 7 7.64 -14.57 -9.50
CA LEU A 7 8.54 -14.05 -10.53
C LEU A 7 7.80 -13.25 -11.59
N ALA A 8 6.64 -13.73 -12.06
CA ALA A 8 5.82 -13.02 -13.03
C ALA A 8 5.31 -11.67 -12.48
N THR A 9 4.82 -11.65 -11.24
CA THR A 9 4.37 -10.43 -10.55
C THR A 9 5.52 -9.42 -10.41
N LEU A 10 6.71 -9.88 -10.02
CA LEU A 10 7.90 -9.03 -9.88
C LEU A 10 8.34 -8.46 -11.24
N LEU A 11 8.45 -9.30 -12.27
CA LEU A 11 8.86 -8.87 -13.61
C LEU A 11 7.85 -7.86 -14.18
N LEU A 12 6.56 -8.08 -13.98
CA LEU A 12 5.52 -7.14 -14.38
C LEU A 12 5.72 -5.78 -13.70
N ALA A 13 5.94 -5.77 -12.39
CA ALA A 13 6.14 -4.54 -11.63
C ALA A 13 7.39 -3.77 -12.11
N VAL A 14 8.51 -4.46 -12.35
CA VAL A 14 9.75 -3.86 -12.85
C VAL A 14 9.56 -3.29 -14.26
N VAL A 15 8.89 -4.03 -15.15
CA VAL A 15 8.62 -3.56 -16.52
C VAL A 15 7.73 -2.33 -16.49
N LEU A 16 6.68 -2.31 -15.66
CA LEU A 16 5.83 -1.14 -15.49
C LEU A 16 6.62 0.07 -14.98
N ASP A 17 7.47 -0.12 -13.97
CA ASP A 17 8.30 0.95 -13.43
C ASP A 17 9.29 1.51 -14.47
N LEU A 18 9.93 0.66 -15.25
CA LEU A 18 10.87 1.11 -16.29
C LEU A 18 10.20 1.88 -17.44
N LEU A 19 8.94 1.55 -17.75
CA LEU A 19 8.18 2.15 -18.85
C LEU A 19 7.43 3.42 -18.43
N VAL A 20 6.81 3.39 -17.26
CA VAL A 20 5.89 4.44 -16.79
C VAL A 20 6.52 5.29 -15.68
N GLY A 21 7.43 4.73 -14.90
CA GLY A 21 7.93 5.31 -13.64
C GLY A 21 6.88 5.27 -12.53
N ASP A 22 7.15 5.97 -11.43
CA ASP A 22 6.19 6.09 -10.31
C ASP A 22 4.96 6.91 -10.72
N PRO A 23 3.74 6.34 -10.63
CA PRO A 23 2.53 7.04 -11.05
C PRO A 23 2.16 8.12 -10.01
N GLN A 24 2.50 9.39 -10.32
CA GLN A 24 2.17 10.55 -9.47
C GLN A 24 0.68 10.94 -9.54
N THR A 25 -0.19 10.04 -9.11
CA THR A 25 -1.66 10.22 -9.12
C THR A 25 -2.23 10.20 -7.69
N PRO A 26 -3.33 10.93 -7.42
CA PRO A 26 -3.97 10.91 -6.10
C PRO A 26 -4.65 9.57 -5.76
N TYR A 27 -4.88 8.73 -6.77
CA TYR A 27 -5.44 7.37 -6.62
C TYR A 27 -4.38 6.31 -6.33
N HIS A 28 -3.10 6.70 -6.30
CA HIS A 28 -2.01 5.82 -5.97
C HIS A 28 -2.21 5.22 -4.56
N PRO A 29 -2.04 3.90 -4.35
CA PRO A 29 -2.28 3.28 -3.04
C PRO A 29 -1.53 3.96 -1.89
N VAL A 30 -0.29 4.39 -2.13
CA VAL A 30 0.52 5.13 -1.13
C VAL A 30 -0.05 6.52 -0.85
N ALA A 31 -0.55 7.22 -1.88
CA ALA A 31 -1.20 8.52 -1.71
C ALA A 31 -2.52 8.38 -0.93
N LEU A 32 -3.30 7.33 -1.23
CA LEU A 32 -4.52 7.01 -0.49
C LEU A 32 -4.23 6.69 0.98
N ALA A 33 -3.18 5.92 1.26
CA ALA A 33 -2.73 5.65 2.62
C ALA A 33 -2.31 6.93 3.36
N GLY A 34 -1.58 7.83 2.71
CA GLY A 34 -1.23 9.15 3.25
C GLY A 34 -2.47 10.01 3.54
N ASN A 35 -3.44 10.01 2.63
CA ASN A 35 -4.71 10.73 2.82
C ASN A 35 -5.54 10.17 3.99
N LEU A 36 -5.52 8.86 4.21
CA LEU A 36 -6.16 8.22 5.38
C LEU A 36 -5.48 8.66 6.67
N ILE A 37 -4.14 8.71 6.69
CA ILE A 37 -3.39 9.22 7.85
C ILE A 37 -3.74 10.68 8.10
N ALA A 38 -3.66 11.56 7.09
CA ALA A 38 -3.95 12.99 7.24
C ALA A 38 -5.38 13.25 7.79
N LYS A 39 -6.37 12.46 7.35
CA LYS A 39 -7.73 12.52 7.91
C LYS A 39 -7.79 12.02 9.35
N GLY A 40 -7.05 10.96 9.67
CA GLY A 40 -6.97 10.41 11.02
C GLY A 40 -6.21 11.32 12.00
N GLU A 41 -5.25 12.10 11.52
CA GLU A 41 -4.51 13.05 12.35
C GLU A 41 -5.46 14.05 13.01
N GLY A 42 -6.46 14.56 12.29
CA GLY A 42 -7.47 15.47 12.87
C GLY A 42 -8.30 14.86 14.01
N LEU A 43 -8.45 13.54 14.06
CA LEU A 43 -9.15 12.84 15.14
C LEU A 43 -8.26 12.60 16.36
N VAL A 44 -6.95 12.48 16.12
CA VAL A 44 -5.96 12.02 17.08
C VAL A 44 -5.21 13.19 17.72
N TYR A 45 -5.03 14.29 16.99
CA TYR A 45 -4.41 15.51 17.48
C TYR A 45 -5.39 16.29 18.37
N ARG A 46 -4.98 16.49 19.62
CA ARG A 46 -5.68 17.37 20.56
C ARG A 46 -4.84 18.60 20.84
N GLU A 47 -5.44 19.79 20.71
CA GLU A 47 -4.84 21.04 21.14
C GLU A 47 -4.50 20.98 22.64
N GLY A 48 -3.29 21.42 23.01
CA GLY A 48 -2.79 21.34 24.39
C GLY A 48 -2.19 19.99 24.82
N ALA A 49 -2.19 18.94 23.98
CA ALA A 49 -1.54 17.67 24.32
C ALA A 49 -0.01 17.79 24.39
N SER A 50 0.61 17.10 25.36
CA SER A 50 2.07 17.09 25.52
C SER A 50 2.78 16.48 24.29
N PRO A 51 4.04 16.87 24.01
CA PRO A 51 4.79 16.36 22.85
C PRO A 51 4.87 14.83 22.79
N TRP A 52 4.99 14.18 23.95
CA TRP A 52 4.99 12.71 24.05
C TRP A 52 3.66 12.09 23.61
N ARG A 53 2.53 12.65 24.07
CA ARG A 53 1.19 12.14 23.71
C ARG A 53 0.94 12.28 22.22
N LYS A 54 1.35 13.40 21.62
CA LYS A 54 1.27 13.62 20.17
C LYS A 54 2.07 12.58 19.39
N ARG A 55 3.31 12.28 19.81
CA ARG A 55 4.14 11.24 19.18
C ARG A 55 3.51 9.85 19.29
N LEU A 56 3.07 9.44 20.48
CA LEU A 56 2.44 8.14 20.68
C LEU A 56 1.19 7.98 19.81
N ALA A 57 0.36 9.02 19.74
CA ALA A 57 -0.87 8.98 18.99
C ALA A 57 -0.62 8.91 17.48
N GLY A 58 0.40 9.64 16.97
CA GLY A 58 0.88 9.49 15.59
C GLY A 58 1.44 8.10 15.30
N SER A 59 2.24 7.51 16.20
CA SER A 59 2.74 6.14 16.04
C SER A 59 1.62 5.10 15.97
N ILE A 60 0.60 5.21 16.83
CA ILE A 60 -0.57 4.33 16.81
C ILE A 60 -1.33 4.48 15.49
N LEU A 61 -1.53 5.71 15.02
CA LEU A 61 -2.22 5.99 13.76
C LEU A 61 -1.49 5.37 12.57
N VAL A 62 -0.17 5.53 12.48
CA VAL A 62 0.64 4.93 11.42
C VAL A 62 0.57 3.40 11.49
N LEU A 63 0.73 2.81 12.68
CA LEU A 63 0.68 1.35 12.84
C LEU A 63 -0.70 0.80 12.43
N PHE A 64 -1.77 1.46 12.86
CA PHE A 64 -3.13 1.11 12.44
C PHE A 64 -3.28 1.16 10.93
N ASN A 65 -2.80 2.22 10.29
CA ASN A 65 -2.89 2.38 8.84
C ASN A 65 -2.10 1.30 8.09
N VAL A 66 -0.87 0.98 8.53
CA VAL A 66 -0.06 -0.09 7.94
C VAL A 66 -0.77 -1.45 8.04
N VAL A 67 -1.29 -1.79 9.23
CA VAL A 67 -2.02 -3.04 9.44
C VAL A 67 -3.28 -3.10 8.58
N LEU A 68 -4.04 -2.00 8.51
CA LEU A 68 -5.24 -1.91 7.71
C LEU A 68 -4.96 -2.12 6.22
N VAL A 69 -4.00 -1.37 5.66
CA VAL A 69 -3.63 -1.47 4.24
C VAL A 69 -3.11 -2.86 3.91
N TYR A 70 -2.28 -3.45 4.78
CA TYR A 70 -1.79 -4.82 4.61
C TYR A 70 -2.93 -5.84 4.58
N ILE A 71 -3.84 -5.81 5.56
CA ILE A 71 -4.96 -6.76 5.64
C ILE A 71 -5.85 -6.65 4.39
N LEU A 72 -6.18 -5.42 3.98
CA LEU A 72 -7.00 -5.19 2.80
C LEU A 72 -6.35 -5.71 1.52
N ALA A 73 -5.07 -5.40 1.31
CA ALA A 73 -4.32 -5.89 0.15
C ALA A 73 -4.19 -7.42 0.16
N TYR A 74 -3.89 -8.01 1.31
CA TYR A 74 -3.78 -9.46 1.47
C TYR A 74 -5.10 -10.17 1.18
N LEU A 75 -6.21 -9.75 1.80
CA LEU A 75 -7.51 -10.37 1.59
C LEU A 75 -7.96 -10.25 0.13
N LEU A 76 -7.75 -9.09 -0.49
CA LEU A 76 -8.08 -8.86 -1.89
C LEU A 76 -7.30 -9.80 -2.81
N LEU A 77 -5.99 -9.90 -2.65
CA LEU A 77 -5.15 -10.78 -3.47
C LEU A 77 -5.43 -12.26 -3.20
N ALA A 78 -5.63 -12.65 -1.94
CA ALA A 78 -5.93 -14.02 -1.57
C ALA A 78 -7.27 -14.51 -2.14
N GLU A 79 -8.26 -13.61 -2.24
CA GLU A 79 -9.55 -13.95 -2.86
C GLU A 79 -9.44 -13.99 -4.39
N LEU A 80 -8.74 -13.02 -5.00
CA LEU A 80 -8.49 -13.02 -6.44
C LEU A 80 -7.67 -14.23 -6.88
N GLU A 81 -6.72 -14.70 -6.09
CA GLU A 81 -5.92 -15.88 -6.43
C GLU A 81 -6.77 -17.14 -6.56
N LYS A 82 -7.85 -17.26 -5.76
CA LYS A 82 -8.78 -18.40 -5.84
C LYS A 82 -9.68 -18.33 -7.06
N SER A 83 -10.23 -17.15 -7.36
CA SER A 83 -11.23 -16.99 -8.42
C SER A 83 -10.61 -16.77 -9.79
N VAL A 84 -9.61 -15.88 -9.88
CA VAL A 84 -8.99 -15.44 -11.14
C VAL A 84 -7.48 -15.22 -10.93
N PRO A 85 -6.65 -16.28 -10.96
CA PRO A 85 -5.22 -16.19 -10.64
C PRO A 85 -4.44 -15.14 -11.46
N LEU A 86 -4.82 -14.96 -12.73
CA LEU A 86 -4.21 -13.94 -13.60
C LEU A 86 -4.48 -12.51 -13.10
N ALA A 87 -5.69 -12.23 -12.59
CA ALA A 87 -6.03 -10.92 -12.04
C ALA A 87 -5.24 -10.64 -10.75
N ALA A 88 -4.99 -11.66 -9.94
CA ALA A 88 -4.13 -11.54 -8.76
C ALA A 88 -2.68 -11.18 -9.13
N VAL A 89 -2.12 -11.77 -10.19
CA VAL A 89 -0.78 -11.43 -10.70
C VAL A 89 -0.72 -9.98 -11.19
N ILE A 90 -1.72 -9.54 -11.98
CA ILE A 90 -1.76 -8.18 -12.51
C ILE A 90 -1.89 -7.17 -11.37
N LEU A 91 -2.87 -7.38 -10.47
CA LEU A 91 -3.11 -6.46 -9.36
C LEU A 91 -1.94 -6.44 -8.37
N GLY A 92 -1.36 -7.60 -8.06
CA GLY A 92 -0.17 -7.71 -7.23
C GLY A 92 1.04 -7.03 -7.87
N GLY A 93 1.19 -7.12 -9.19
CA GLY A 93 2.24 -6.43 -9.94
C GLY A 93 2.06 -4.92 -9.91
N ILE A 94 0.82 -4.43 -10.04
CA ILE A 94 0.48 -3.01 -9.88
C ILE A 94 0.78 -2.55 -8.45
N PHE A 95 0.35 -3.29 -7.43
CA PHE A 95 0.65 -2.94 -6.03
C PHE A 95 2.14 -2.90 -5.75
N LEU A 96 2.91 -3.87 -6.29
CA LEU A 96 4.35 -3.87 -6.16
C LEU A 96 4.98 -2.68 -6.88
N TRP A 97 4.61 -2.41 -8.14
CA TRP A 97 5.05 -1.23 -8.89
C TRP A 97 4.80 0.07 -8.11
N CYS A 98 3.65 0.18 -7.44
CA CYS A 98 3.31 1.33 -6.59
C CYS A 98 4.12 1.44 -5.27
N THR A 99 4.99 0.48 -4.94
CA THR A 99 5.69 0.41 -3.63
C THR A 99 7.20 0.37 -3.73
N PHE A 100 7.77 0.15 -4.92
CA PHE A 100 9.21 0.25 -5.14
C PHE A 100 9.48 1.04 -6.41
N ALA A 101 10.55 1.84 -6.39
CA ALA A 101 11.03 2.58 -7.54
C ALA A 101 12.42 2.05 -7.93
N VAL A 102 12.60 1.70 -9.20
CA VAL A 102 13.87 1.32 -9.82
C VAL A 102 14.51 2.51 -10.53
N ARG A 103 13.70 3.48 -10.96
CA ARG A 103 14.12 4.75 -11.57
C ARG A 103 13.51 5.94 -10.82
#